data_AF-M1D200-F1
#
_entry.id   AF-M1D200-F1
#
_cell.length_a   1.000
_cell.length_b   1.000
_cell.length_c   1.000
_cell.angle_alpha   90.00
_cell.angle_beta   90.00
_cell.angle_gamma   90.00
#
_symmetry.space_group_name_H-M   'P 1'
#
loop_
_entity.id
_entity.type
_entity.pdbx_description
1 polymer ?
#
loop_
_entity_poly.entity_id
_entity_poly.type
_entity_poly.pdbx_seq_one_letter_code
_entity_poly.pdbx_strand_id
1 'polypeptide(L)'
;MDLITTGVSASERMRRENLVSTTRNIIMEKMQLGGPSTRLLELLEDVKKQSSGGEVHLADLRNALATLATEGLVVVHGDTVKRI
;
A
#
# COMPACT_ATOMS: atom_id res chain seq x y z
N MET A 1 3.56 27.96 -10.81
CA MET A 1 3.30 27.21 -12.06
C MET A 1 3.56 25.76 -11.73
N ASP A 2 2.54 25.05 -11.25
CA ASP A 2 2.69 23.70 -10.75
C ASP A 2 2.74 22.71 -11.90
N LEU A 3 3.88 22.05 -11.98
CA LEU A 3 4.34 21.23 -13.08
C LEU A 3 3.66 19.85 -13.04
N ILE A 4 2.53 19.69 -13.75
CA ILE A 4 1.93 18.37 -14.04
C ILE A 4 2.75 17.72 -15.19
N THR A 5 4.01 17.36 -14.92
CA THR A 5 4.92 16.74 -15.91
C THR A 5 4.65 15.25 -16.15
N THR A 6 3.78 14.63 -15.34
CA THR A 6 3.24 13.30 -15.60
C THR A 6 1.76 13.47 -15.83
N GLY A 7 1.17 12.93 -16.91
CA GLY A 7 -0.27 13.02 -17.24
C GLY A 7 -1.21 12.35 -16.23
N VAL A 8 -1.00 12.60 -14.95
CA VAL A 8 -1.65 12.04 -13.78
C VAL A 8 -2.29 13.22 -13.07
N SER A 9 -3.61 13.25 -13.01
CA SER A 9 -4.34 14.34 -12.35
C SER A 9 -3.98 14.42 -10.86
N ALA A 10 -4.10 15.61 -10.26
CA ALA A 10 -3.91 15.81 -8.83
C ALA A 10 -4.73 14.83 -7.98
N SER A 11 -5.94 14.50 -8.43
CA SER A 11 -6.85 13.53 -7.81
C SER A 11 -6.29 12.10 -7.79
N GLU A 12 -5.63 11.67 -8.86
CA GLU A 12 -5.03 10.34 -8.96
C GLU A 12 -3.76 10.26 -8.10
N ARG A 13 -2.99 11.34 -8.05
CA ARG A 13 -1.85 11.45 -7.11
C ARG A 13 -2.33 11.29 -5.67
N MET A 14 -3.35 12.05 -5.29
CA MET A 14 -3.94 12.01 -3.94
C MET A 14 -4.51 10.63 -3.62
N ARG A 15 -5.17 9.95 -4.59
CA ARG A 15 -5.67 8.58 -4.41
C ARG A 15 -4.53 7.61 -4.12
N ARG A 16 -3.42 7.68 -4.88
CA ARG A 16 -2.23 6.83 -4.66
C ARG A 16 -1.58 7.09 -3.30
N GLU A 17 -1.42 8.34 -2.92
CA GLU A 17 -0.87 8.72 -1.61
C GLU A 17 -1.76 8.23 -0.46
N ASN A 18 -3.08 8.36 -0.60
CA ASN A 18 -4.03 7.81 0.36
C ASN A 18 -3.90 6.29 0.48
N LEU A 19 -3.77 5.57 -0.63
CA LEU A 19 -3.63 4.11 -0.60
C LEU A 19 -2.34 3.67 0.11
N VAL A 20 -1.23 4.36 -0.13
CA VAL A 20 0.04 4.09 0.59
C VAL A 20 -0.15 4.30 2.09
N SER A 21 -0.79 5.42 2.47
CA SER A 21 -1.06 5.74 3.88
C SER A 21 -1.96 4.70 4.56
N THR A 22 -3.07 4.30 3.91
CA THR A 22 -3.97 3.25 4.41
C THR A 22 -3.24 1.91 4.56
N THR A 23 -2.46 1.52 3.56
CA THR A 23 -1.70 0.26 3.60
C THR A 23 -0.68 0.28 4.73
N ARG A 24 0.02 1.40 4.92
CA ARG A 24 0.95 1.60 6.03
C ARG A 24 0.25 1.45 7.38
N ASN A 25 -0.89 2.10 7.57
CA ASN A 25 -1.63 2.04 8.82
C ASN A 25 -2.07 0.61 9.14
N ILE A 26 -2.57 -0.14 8.15
CA ILE A 26 -2.93 -1.56 8.31
C ILE A 26 -1.72 -2.40 8.70
N ILE A 27 -0.58 -2.22 8.05
CA ILE A 27 0.66 -2.94 8.41
C ILE A 27 1.09 -2.58 9.83
N MET A 28 1.02 -1.30 10.20
CA MET A 28 1.40 -0.85 11.54
C MET A 28 0.49 -1.41 12.64
N GLU A 29 -0.80 -1.55 12.36
CA GLU A 29 -1.83 -2.04 13.28
C GLU A 29 -1.85 -3.57 13.38
N LYS A 30 -1.80 -4.27 12.24
CA LYS A 30 -1.94 -5.73 12.18
C LYS A 30 -0.63 -6.51 12.26
N MET A 31 0.47 -5.96 11.74
CA MET A 31 1.73 -6.70 11.66
C MET A 31 2.69 -6.28 12.75
N GLN A 32 3.23 -7.26 13.47
CA GLN A 32 4.29 -7.03 14.44
C GLN A 32 5.64 -6.83 13.72
N LEU A 33 6.47 -5.93 14.24
CA LEU A 33 7.85 -5.72 13.79
C LEU A 33 8.63 -7.04 13.86
N GLY A 34 9.21 -7.48 12.74
CA GLY A 34 9.94 -8.75 12.65
C GLY A 34 9.06 -10.02 12.73
N GLY A 35 7.74 -9.87 12.80
CA GLY A 35 6.75 -10.93 12.96
C GLY A 35 6.58 -11.84 11.74
N PRO A 36 5.54 -12.70 11.74
CA PRO A 36 5.26 -13.58 10.60
C PRO A 36 4.88 -12.78 9.34
N SER A 37 5.11 -13.37 8.17
CA SER A 37 4.70 -12.79 6.90
C SER A 37 3.21 -12.98 6.65
N THR A 38 2.56 -11.95 6.12
CA THR A 38 1.15 -11.97 5.70
C THR A 38 1.06 -12.16 4.19
N ARG A 39 0.01 -12.83 3.71
CA ARG A 39 -0.23 -12.96 2.27
C ARG A 39 -0.73 -11.64 1.68
N LEU A 40 -0.30 -11.33 0.46
CA LEU A 40 -0.67 -10.14 -0.28
C LEU A 40 -2.18 -10.05 -0.50
N LEU A 41 -2.84 -11.19 -0.75
CA LEU A 41 -4.30 -11.25 -0.92
C LEU A 41 -5.05 -10.91 0.36
N GLU A 42 -4.56 -11.37 1.51
CA GLU A 42 -5.17 -11.06 2.81
C GLU A 42 -5.05 -9.57 3.13
N LEU A 43 -3.87 -8.99 2.89
CA LEU A 43 -3.65 -7.53 2.99
C LEU A 43 -4.56 -6.76 2.03
N LEU A 44 -4.79 -7.25 0.81
CA LEU A 44 -5.69 -6.62 -0.14
C LEU A 44 -7.12 -6.58 0.38
N GLU A 45 -7.60 -7.65 1.01
CA GLU A 45 -8.94 -7.67 1.61
C GLU A 45 -9.06 -6.66 2.75
N ASP A 46 -8.04 -6.53 3.59
CA ASP A 46 -8.02 -5.55 4.68
C ASP A 46 -8.00 -4.10 4.17
N VAL A 47 -7.20 -3.84 3.14
CA VAL A 47 -7.15 -2.51 2.50
C VAL A 47 -8.48 -2.16 1.85
N LYS A 48 -9.15 -3.14 1.21
CA LYS A 48 -10.50 -2.96 0.67
C LYS A 48 -11.54 -2.66 1.76
N LYS A 49 -11.44 -3.31 2.93
CA LYS A 49 -12.34 -3.06 4.06
C LYS A 49 -12.19 -1.64 4.62
N GLN A 50 -10.96 -1.11 4.69
CA GLN A 50 -10.73 0.28 5.13
C GLN A 50 -11.06 1.31 4.02
N SER A 51 -10.90 0.95 2.75
CA SER A 51 -11.15 1.85 1.63
C SER A 51 -12.65 2.00 1.38
N SER A 52 -13.29 2.90 2.14
CA SER A 52 -14.71 3.21 1.99
C SER A 52 -14.96 4.00 0.70
N GLY A 53 -15.18 3.29 -0.41
CA GLY A 53 -15.68 3.88 -1.67
C GLY A 53 -14.73 3.87 -2.88
N GLY A 54 -13.62 3.13 -2.83
CA GLY A 54 -12.72 2.96 -3.98
C GLY A 54 -12.41 1.50 -4.28
N GLU A 55 -12.51 1.09 -5.55
CA GLU A 55 -12.00 -0.20 -5.99
C GLU A 55 -10.47 -0.21 -5.89
N VAL A 56 -9.94 -1.02 -4.98
CA VAL A 56 -8.50 -1.23 -4.84
C VAL A 56 -8.12 -2.51 -5.58
N HIS A 57 -7.27 -2.39 -6.60
CA HIS A 57 -6.74 -3.54 -7.30
C HIS A 57 -5.43 -4.03 -6.68
N LEU A 58 -5.08 -5.29 -6.98
CA LEU A 58 -3.82 -5.89 -6.53
C LEU A 58 -2.59 -5.13 -7.09
N ALA A 59 -2.71 -4.55 -8.28
CA ALA A 59 -1.66 -3.71 -8.87
C ALA A 59 -1.40 -2.45 -8.03
N ASP A 60 -2.47 -1.80 -7.55
CA ASP A 60 -2.35 -0.59 -6.73
C ASP A 60 -1.72 -0.92 -5.38
N LEU A 61 -2.12 -2.04 -4.76
CA LEU A 61 -1.50 -2.53 -3.53
C LEU A 61 -0.02 -2.85 -3.71
N ARG A 62 0.36 -3.51 -4.81
CA ARG A 62 1.76 -3.81 -5.12
C ARG A 62 2.59 -2.54 -5.27
N ASN A 63 2.05 -1.51 -5.93
CA ASN A 63 2.71 -0.22 -6.04
C ASN A 63 2.88 0.44 -4.67
N ALA A 64 1.84 0.40 -3.82
CA ALA A 64 1.91 0.94 -2.47
C ALA A 64 2.95 0.20 -1.61
N LEU A 65 2.98 -1.13 -1.65
CA LEU A 65 3.96 -1.95 -0.95
C LEU A 65 5.38 -1.74 -1.48
N ALA A 66 5.56 -1.50 -2.78
CA ALA A 66 6.87 -1.16 -3.34
C ALA A 66 7.39 0.15 -2.74
N THR A 67 6.53 1.17 -2.62
CA THR A 67 6.87 2.42 -1.92
C THR A 67 7.26 2.15 -0.47
N LEU A 68 6.45 1.39 0.29
CA LEU A 68 6.74 1.06 1.69
C LEU A 68 8.02 0.20 1.84
N ALA A 69 8.35 -0.62 0.85
CA ALA A 69 9.59 -1.39 0.82
C ALA A 69 10.80 -0.50 0.58
N THR A 70 10.69 0.50 -0.31
CA THR A 70 11.77 1.50 -0.51
C THR A 70 11.98 2.39 0.73
N GLU A 71 10.94 2.60 1.53
CA GLU A 71 11.03 3.29 2.83
C GLU A 71 11.60 2.41 3.95
N GLY A 72 11.80 1.11 3.71
CA GLY A 72 12.30 0.18 4.72
C GLY A 72 11.27 -0.19 5.78
N LEU A 73 9.98 -0.16 5.48
CA LEU A 73 8.91 -0.56 6.41
C LEU A 73 8.49 -2.02 6.23
N VAL A 74 8.58 -2.54 5.01
CA VAL A 74 8.24 -3.93 4.69
C VAL A 74 9.26 -4.56 3.74
N VAL A 75 9.30 -5.89 3.75
CA VAL A 75 9.92 -6.70 2.70
C VAL A 75 8.82 -7.49 2.01
N VAL A 76 8.82 -7.43 0.67
CA VAL A 76 7.89 -8.20 -0.16
C VAL A 76 8.66 -9.34 -0.82
N HIS A 77 8.19 -10.57 -0.65
CA HIS A 77 8.75 -11.76 -1.27
C HIS A 77 7.64 -12.58 -1.94
N GLY A 78 7.59 -12.55 -3.27
CA GLY A 78 6.53 -13.23 -4.03
C GLY A 78 5.14 -12.68 -3.67
N ASP A 79 4.29 -13.54 -3.11
CA ASP A 79 2.96 -13.17 -2.59
C ASP A 79 2.94 -12.88 -1.09
N THR A 80 4.09 -12.80 -0.43
CA THR A 80 4.19 -12.57 1.01
C THR A 80 4.78 -11.20 1.33
N VAL A 81 4.31 -10.60 2.41
CA VAL A 81 4.74 -9.30 2.92
C VAL A 81 5.13 -9.49 4.38
N LYS A 82 6.30 -8.99 4.77
CA LYS A 82 6.77 -9.01 6.16
C LYS A 82 7.12 -7.60 6.59
N ARG A 83 6.72 -7.22 7.81
CA ARG A 83 7.15 -5.97 8.43
C ARG A 83 8.55 -6.14 8.99
N ILE A 84 9.46 -5.23 8.63
CA ILE A 84 10.84 -5.19 9.14
C ILE A 84 10.95 -4.19 10.29
#